data_AF-A0A7K5NXX4-F1
#
_entry.id   AF-A0A7K5NXX4-F1
#
_cell.length_a   1.000
_cell.length_b   1.000
_cell.length_c   1.000
_cell.angle_alpha   90.00
_cell.angle_beta   90.00
_cell.angle_gamma   90.00
#
_symmetry.space_group_name_H-M   'P 1'
#
loop_
_entity.id
_entity.type
_entity.pdbx_description
1 polymer ?
#
loop_
_entity_poly.entity_id
_entity_poly.type
_entity_poly.pdbx_seq_one_letter_code
_entity_poly.pdbx_strand_id
1 'polypeptide(L)'
;MALTIMLLNSAYLSGRCCRHKVLSPLLGPLLSDSVSKLYSSYRRPGSQPEKKPSWQNTDLSFKKSIEVLKTQLSMLKKETKDYLVGPGGHTFSQYLLQQTKVLWEFRSQEDLNKWVISSDVEIGGKSEVYLKLGRNNQAALLYGTLNTEVPRDGETKYSGYCSMRAKPPVGSFARKKYYDWSNFNSLYLRVRGDGRPWMVNIYTDPYFSHQKDDLYNYFMFTRGGPYWEEIKIPFSKFFLSSRGRVQDNQHPIWLDKISTLGFTIGDKVDGPFQLEIDFIGLLNDRAHKEEFAYETYEKNPQV
;
A
#
# COMPACT_ATOMS: atom_id res chain seq x y z
N MET A 1 31.32 -67.42 -5.46
CA MET A 1 32.59 -66.69 -5.25
C MET A 1 32.51 -65.44 -6.11
N ALA A 2 32.07 -64.31 -5.53
CA ALA A 2 32.92 -63.16 -5.19
C ALA A 2 33.34 -62.41 -6.49
N LEU A 3 32.99 -61.15 -6.78
CA LEU A 3 32.88 -59.97 -5.90
C LEU A 3 32.13 -58.83 -6.62
N THR A 4 31.15 -58.26 -5.92
CA THR A 4 30.84 -56.82 -5.73
C THR A 4 30.89 -55.84 -6.89
N ILE A 5 29.69 -55.35 -7.24
CA ILE A 5 29.41 -54.08 -7.93
C ILE A 5 29.35 -52.97 -6.87
N MET A 6 30.25 -51.99 -6.94
CA MET A 6 30.11 -50.67 -6.33
C MET A 6 30.98 -49.69 -7.11
N LEU A 7 30.37 -48.65 -7.67
CA LEU A 7 30.77 -47.24 -7.52
C LEU A 7 29.89 -46.38 -8.43
N LEU A 8 28.77 -45.92 -7.87
CA LEU A 8 28.14 -44.66 -8.27
C LEU A 8 29.06 -43.53 -7.85
N ASN A 9 29.53 -42.72 -8.80
CA ASN A 9 30.10 -41.42 -8.49
C ASN A 9 29.52 -40.34 -9.42
N SER A 10 28.80 -39.42 -8.75
CA SER A 10 28.77 -37.98 -9.00
C SER A 10 28.64 -37.50 -10.46
N ALA A 11 27.40 -37.28 -10.89
CA ALA A 11 27.10 -36.24 -11.86
C ALA A 11 26.49 -35.04 -11.11
N TYR A 12 27.34 -34.06 -10.79
CA TYR A 12 26.91 -32.72 -10.42
C TYR A 12 26.27 -32.07 -11.66
N LEU A 13 24.94 -31.97 -11.68
CA LEU A 13 24.25 -31.08 -12.62
C LEU A 13 23.89 -29.79 -11.89
N SER A 14 24.75 -28.79 -12.12
CA SER A 14 24.43 -27.39 -11.99
C SER A 14 23.15 -27.08 -12.76
N GLY A 15 22.10 -26.70 -12.04
CA GLY A 15 20.83 -26.30 -12.63
C GLY A 15 20.25 -25.10 -11.89
N ARG A 16 20.76 -23.90 -12.18
CA ARG A 16 19.99 -22.66 -12.00
C ARG A 16 18.71 -22.82 -12.80
N CYS A 17 17.59 -23.06 -12.12
CA CYS A 17 16.27 -23.05 -12.74
C CYS A 17 15.37 -22.12 -11.93
N CYS A 18 15.32 -20.86 -12.36
CA CYS A 18 14.31 -19.90 -11.96
C CYS A 18 12.93 -20.45 -12.37
N ARG A 19 12.26 -21.14 -11.45
CA ARG A 19 10.86 -21.54 -11.65
C ARG A 19 9.96 -20.45 -11.09
N HIS A 20 9.56 -19.52 -11.96
CA HIS A 20 8.32 -18.78 -11.79
C HIS A 20 7.16 -19.77 -11.74
N LYS A 21 6.63 -20.02 -10.53
CA LYS A 21 5.34 -20.72 -10.37
C LYS A 21 4.22 -19.69 -10.44
N VAL A 22 3.77 -19.44 -11.66
CA VAL A 22 2.37 -19.06 -11.94
C VAL A 22 1.51 -20.29 -11.58
N LEU A 23 0.30 -20.06 -11.06
CA LEU A 23 -0.69 -21.05 -10.55
C LEU A 23 -0.74 -21.20 -9.01
N SER A 24 -1.22 -20.15 -8.34
CA SER A 24 -2.22 -20.27 -7.27
C SER A 24 -2.76 -18.89 -6.84
N PRO A 25 -3.89 -18.41 -7.41
CA PRO A 25 -4.57 -17.24 -6.85
C PRO A 25 -5.96 -17.55 -6.25
N LEU A 26 -6.42 -18.81 -6.24
CA LEU A 26 -7.81 -19.14 -5.91
C LEU A 26 -8.11 -19.32 -4.42
N LEU A 27 -7.09 -19.33 -3.55
CA LEU A 27 -7.27 -19.52 -2.11
C LEU A 27 -6.47 -18.46 -1.36
N GLY A 28 -7.12 -17.32 -1.09
CA GLY A 28 -6.63 -16.39 -0.09
C GLY A 28 -6.86 -16.97 1.32
N PRO A 29 -5.85 -17.04 2.20
CA PRO A 29 -6.07 -17.43 3.58
C PRO A 29 -6.74 -16.27 4.33
N LEU A 30 -8.02 -16.43 4.64
CA LEU A 30 -8.68 -15.67 5.71
C LEU A 30 -8.29 -16.30 7.04
N LEU A 31 -7.18 -15.84 7.63
CA LEU A 31 -6.85 -16.06 9.03
C LEU A 31 -6.70 -14.69 9.70
N SER A 32 -7.44 -14.52 10.79
CA SER A 32 -7.61 -13.30 11.58
C SER A 32 -6.42 -12.98 12.50
N ASP A 33 -5.23 -13.52 12.23
CA ASP A 33 -4.04 -13.29 13.06
C ASP A 33 -3.02 -12.41 12.33
N SER A 34 -2.82 -11.21 12.89
CA SER A 34 -1.86 -10.18 12.48
C SER A 34 -2.01 -9.67 11.04
N VAL A 35 -3.03 -8.83 10.81
CA VAL A 35 -3.31 -8.13 9.55
C VAL A 35 -2.09 -7.36 9.00
N SER A 36 -1.13 -6.97 9.84
CA SER A 36 0.12 -6.30 9.44
C SER A 36 1.09 -7.22 8.68
N LYS A 37 1.25 -8.49 9.09
CA LYS A 37 2.24 -9.42 8.49
C LYS A 37 1.90 -9.82 7.05
N LEU A 38 0.61 -9.84 6.68
CA LEU A 38 0.16 -10.22 5.34
C LEU A 38 0.55 -9.22 4.24
N TYR A 39 0.79 -7.96 4.60
CA TYR A 39 1.10 -6.88 3.65
C TYR A 39 2.54 -6.38 3.72
N SER A 40 3.34 -6.90 4.65
CA SER A 40 4.77 -6.61 4.73
C SER A 40 5.57 -7.72 4.06
N SER A 41 6.19 -7.42 2.92
CA SER A 41 7.18 -8.34 2.33
C SER A 41 8.52 -8.28 3.03
N TYR A 42 8.67 -7.42 4.05
CA TYR A 42 9.89 -7.30 4.80
C TYR A 42 10.11 -8.56 5.62
N ARG A 43 11.28 -9.17 5.44
CA ARG A 43 11.76 -10.24 6.29
C ARG A 43 12.98 -9.71 7.01
N ARG A 44 12.93 -9.70 8.34
CA ARG A 44 14.10 -9.38 9.17
C ARG A 44 15.25 -10.32 8.79
N PRO A 45 16.43 -9.82 8.42
CA PRO A 45 17.57 -10.67 8.15
C PRO A 45 17.86 -11.55 9.39
N GLY A 46 18.31 -12.78 9.17
CA GLY A 46 18.47 -13.78 10.23
C GLY A 46 17.19 -14.52 10.67
N SER A 47 15.99 -14.04 10.32
CA SER A 47 14.77 -14.83 10.57
C SER A 47 14.72 -16.04 9.62
N GLN A 48 14.64 -17.24 10.20
CA GLN A 48 14.54 -18.47 9.44
C GLN A 48 13.24 -18.46 8.63
N PRO A 49 13.26 -18.90 7.36
CA PRO A 49 12.02 -19.06 6.63
C PRO A 49 11.11 -20.02 7.38
N GLU A 50 9.86 -19.62 7.62
CA GLU A 50 8.84 -20.54 8.09
C GLU A 50 8.79 -21.73 7.12
N LYS A 51 9.30 -22.89 7.55
CA LYS A 51 9.37 -24.11 6.75
C LYS A 51 8.00 -24.79 6.61
N LYS A 52 6.90 -24.10 6.96
CA LYS A 52 5.55 -24.63 6.86
C LYS A 52 5.12 -24.56 5.40
N PRO A 53 4.96 -25.70 4.71
CA PRO A 53 4.44 -25.67 3.35
C PRO A 53 3.01 -25.14 3.36
N SER A 54 2.68 -24.24 2.41
CA SER A 54 1.41 -23.53 2.36
C SER A 54 0.17 -24.43 2.26
N TRP A 55 0.33 -25.69 1.85
CA TRP A 55 -0.76 -26.68 1.72
C TRP A 55 -1.12 -27.40 3.03
N GLN A 56 -0.32 -27.30 4.09
CA GLN A 56 -0.60 -27.99 5.36
C GLN A 56 -1.75 -27.36 6.16
N ASN A 57 -2.03 -26.06 5.95
CA ASN A 57 -3.09 -25.33 6.66
C ASN A 57 -4.35 -25.14 5.82
N THR A 58 -4.45 -25.78 4.66
CA THR A 58 -5.61 -25.61 3.77
C THR A 58 -6.65 -26.69 4.05
N ASP A 59 -7.67 -26.34 4.82
CA ASP A 59 -8.90 -27.14 4.89
C ASP A 59 -9.65 -27.04 3.56
N LEU A 60 -9.44 -28.01 2.68
CA LEU A 60 -10.15 -28.14 1.39
C LEU A 60 -11.57 -28.68 1.58
N SER A 61 -12.40 -27.98 2.36
CA SER A 61 -13.80 -28.34 2.47
C SER A 61 -14.58 -27.88 1.24
N PHE A 62 -15.29 -28.79 0.57
CA PHE A 62 -16.10 -28.49 -0.61
C PHE A 62 -17.10 -27.35 -0.38
N LYS A 63 -17.70 -27.25 0.81
CA LYS A 63 -18.64 -26.17 1.18
C LYS A 63 -17.97 -24.79 1.10
N LYS A 64 -16.80 -24.61 1.74
CA LYS A 64 -16.03 -23.36 1.66
C LYS A 64 -15.64 -23.04 0.21
N SER A 65 -15.25 -24.03 -0.59
CA SER A 65 -14.90 -23.80 -2.00
C SER A 65 -16.10 -23.29 -2.83
N ILE A 66 -17.30 -23.85 -2.60
CA ILE A 66 -18.52 -23.39 -3.26
C ILE A 66 -18.90 -21.98 -2.80
N GLU A 67 -18.76 -21.68 -1.51
CA GLU A 67 -19.00 -20.34 -0.96
C GLU A 67 -18.04 -19.31 -1.58
N VAL A 68 -16.74 -19.63 -1.62
CA VAL A 68 -15.73 -18.78 -2.27
C VAL A 68 -16.09 -18.58 -3.74
N LEU A 69 -16.40 -19.63 -4.50
CA LEU A 69 -16.83 -19.50 -5.90
C LEU A 69 -18.07 -18.61 -6.05
N LYS A 70 -19.06 -18.75 -5.17
CA LYS A 70 -20.26 -17.90 -5.16
C LYS A 70 -19.91 -16.43 -4.93
N THR A 71 -18.99 -16.14 -3.99
CA THR A 71 -18.51 -14.75 -3.78
C THR A 71 -17.75 -14.22 -5.00
N GLN A 72 -16.87 -15.03 -5.60
CA GLN A 72 -16.11 -14.64 -6.79
C GLN A 72 -17.00 -14.38 -8.00
N LEU A 73 -18.01 -15.23 -8.23
CA LEU A 73 -19.01 -15.03 -9.29
C LEU A 73 -19.88 -13.81 -9.03
N SER A 74 -20.23 -13.52 -7.77
CA SER A 74 -20.93 -12.29 -7.40
C SER A 74 -20.11 -11.04 -7.70
N MET A 75 -18.82 -11.05 -7.37
CA MET A 75 -17.90 -9.96 -7.70
C MET A 75 -17.74 -9.81 -9.22
N LEU A 76 -17.55 -10.90 -9.95
CA LEU A 76 -17.47 -10.89 -11.41
C LEU A 76 -18.74 -10.30 -12.05
N LYS A 77 -19.93 -10.68 -11.56
CA LYS A 77 -21.20 -10.14 -12.03
C LYS A 77 -21.32 -8.62 -11.79
N LYS A 78 -20.79 -8.13 -10.66
CA LYS A 78 -20.74 -6.69 -10.39
C LYS A 78 -19.78 -6.00 -11.35
N GLU A 79 -18.59 -6.55 -11.57
CA GLU A 79 -17.61 -6.00 -12.51
C GLU A 79 -18.12 -5.95 -13.94
N THR A 80 -18.80 -6.99 -14.41
CA THR A 80 -19.39 -6.99 -15.76
C THR A 80 -20.52 -5.96 -15.87
N LYS A 81 -21.34 -5.80 -14.82
CA LYS A 81 -22.35 -4.74 -14.77
C LYS A 81 -21.70 -3.36 -14.80
N ASP A 82 -20.67 -3.12 -14.00
CA ASP A 82 -19.97 -1.84 -13.95
C ASP A 82 -19.33 -1.52 -15.31
N TYR A 83 -18.68 -2.51 -15.93
CA TYR A 83 -18.11 -2.37 -17.27
C TYR A 83 -19.15 -1.99 -18.34
N LEU A 84 -20.37 -2.54 -18.25
CA LEU A 84 -21.47 -2.19 -19.16
C LEU A 84 -22.02 -0.77 -18.93
N VAL A 85 -22.01 -0.29 -17.69
CA VAL A 85 -22.50 1.07 -17.36
C VAL A 85 -21.48 2.14 -17.77
N GLY A 86 -20.19 1.86 -17.55
CA GLY A 86 -19.08 2.75 -17.91
C GLY A 86 -17.91 2.72 -16.91
N PRO A 87 -16.89 3.57 -17.09
CA PRO A 87 -15.73 3.64 -16.20
C PRO A 87 -16.15 3.83 -14.73
N GLY A 88 -15.77 2.88 -13.88
CA GLY A 88 -16.08 2.91 -12.45
C GLY A 88 -17.57 2.78 -12.10
N GLY A 89 -18.41 2.28 -13.00
CA GLY A 89 -19.86 2.10 -12.78
C GLY A 89 -20.68 3.39 -12.92
N HIS A 90 -20.09 4.45 -13.46
CA HIS A 90 -20.77 5.71 -13.75
C HIS A 90 -20.98 5.90 -15.26
N THR A 91 -22.03 6.64 -15.62
CA THR A 91 -22.24 7.07 -17.00
C THR A 91 -21.10 7.99 -17.43
N PHE A 92 -20.69 7.89 -18.70
CA PHE A 92 -19.54 8.62 -19.26
C PHE A 92 -19.63 10.15 -19.07
N SER A 93 -20.82 10.74 -19.23
CA SER A 93 -21.04 12.17 -19.01
C SER A 93 -20.77 12.59 -17.56
N GLN A 94 -21.23 11.80 -16.59
CA GLN A 94 -20.97 12.05 -15.18
C GLN A 94 -19.48 11.91 -14.85
N TYR A 95 -18.83 10.88 -15.40
CA TYR A 95 -17.39 10.65 -15.21
C TYR A 95 -16.54 11.83 -15.70
N LEU A 96 -16.84 12.37 -16.88
CA LEU A 96 -16.10 13.50 -17.45
C LEU A 96 -16.37 14.83 -16.74
N LEU A 97 -17.60 15.05 -16.28
CA LEU A 97 -17.98 16.30 -15.60
C LEU A 97 -17.59 16.32 -14.12
N GLN A 98 -17.18 15.17 -13.56
CA GLN A 98 -16.85 15.06 -12.15
C GLN A 98 -15.60 15.89 -11.80
N GLN A 99 -15.82 16.98 -11.06
CA GLN A 99 -14.73 17.82 -10.54
C GLN A 99 -14.20 17.31 -9.21
N THR A 100 -15.06 16.71 -8.39
CA THR A 100 -14.73 16.22 -7.06
C THR A 100 -15.22 14.79 -6.86
N LYS A 101 -14.39 13.96 -6.25
CA LYS A 101 -14.75 12.58 -5.91
C LYS A 101 -14.23 12.23 -4.53
N VAL A 102 -15.12 11.84 -3.63
CA VAL A 102 -14.70 11.26 -2.35
C VAL A 102 -14.39 9.77 -2.56
N LEU A 103 -13.21 9.33 -2.15
CA LEU A 103 -12.76 7.94 -2.30
C LEU A 103 -12.95 7.15 -1.01
N TRP A 104 -12.60 7.74 0.12
CA TRP A 104 -12.70 7.12 1.43
C TRP A 104 -13.38 8.06 2.40
N GLU A 105 -14.42 7.55 3.04
CA GLU A 105 -15.09 8.16 4.18
C GLU A 105 -15.02 7.21 5.35
N PHE A 106 -14.86 7.75 6.55
CA PHE A 106 -14.68 6.95 7.75
C PHE A 106 -15.92 7.03 8.63
N ARG A 107 -16.99 6.33 8.21
CA ARG A 107 -18.27 6.28 8.94
C ARG A 107 -18.50 4.94 9.63
N SER A 108 -18.04 3.84 9.03
CA SER A 108 -18.23 2.47 9.52
C SER A 108 -16.91 1.78 9.90
N GLN A 109 -17.01 0.77 10.76
CA GLN A 109 -15.89 -0.13 11.06
C GLN A 109 -15.44 -0.90 9.81
N GLU A 110 -16.35 -1.15 8.87
CA GLU A 110 -16.03 -1.76 7.57
C GLU A 110 -15.05 -0.90 6.76
N ASP A 111 -15.17 0.42 6.87
CA ASP A 111 -14.27 1.35 6.19
C ASP A 111 -12.88 1.33 6.84
N LEU A 112 -12.79 1.26 8.17
CA LEU A 112 -11.51 1.07 8.85
C LEU A 112 -10.84 -0.25 8.47
N ASN A 113 -11.62 -1.31 8.27
CA ASN A 113 -11.09 -2.61 7.85
C ASN A 113 -10.47 -2.59 6.44
N LYS A 114 -10.73 -1.54 5.63
CA LYS A 114 -10.04 -1.31 4.35
C LYS A 114 -8.62 -0.80 4.54
N TRP A 115 -8.21 -0.45 5.75
CA TRP A 115 -6.86 0.04 6.06
C TRP A 115 -6.06 -1.01 6.84
N VAL A 116 -4.75 -0.95 6.66
CA VAL A 116 -3.75 -1.78 7.34
C VAL A 116 -2.78 -0.85 8.03
N ILE A 117 -2.49 -1.18 9.28
CA ILE A 117 -1.53 -0.44 10.08
C ILE A 117 -0.23 -1.26 10.10
N SER A 118 0.90 -0.58 9.92
CA SER A 118 2.23 -1.16 10.03
C SER A 118 3.11 -0.23 10.86
N SER A 119 3.86 -0.79 11.81
CA SER A 119 4.85 -0.07 12.63
C SER A 119 6.22 -0.72 12.54
N ASP A 120 7.21 -0.02 13.09
CA ASP A 120 8.58 -0.49 13.25
C ASP A 120 8.74 -1.81 14.02
N VAL A 121 7.70 -2.29 14.72
CA VAL A 121 7.66 -3.59 15.40
C VAL A 121 7.97 -4.73 14.43
N GLU A 122 7.64 -4.59 13.15
CA GLU A 122 8.00 -5.56 12.09
C GLU A 122 9.53 -5.69 11.92
N ILE A 123 10.27 -4.61 12.19
CA ILE A 123 11.73 -4.55 12.14
C ILE A 123 12.35 -4.86 13.52
N GLY A 124 11.53 -4.83 14.58
CA GLY A 124 11.92 -5.04 15.97
C GLY A 124 11.89 -3.77 16.82
N GLY A 125 11.40 -2.65 16.29
CA GLY A 125 11.22 -1.39 17.00
C GLY A 125 10.12 -1.44 18.05
N LYS A 126 9.90 -0.30 18.72
CA LYS A 126 9.02 -0.17 19.90
C LYS A 126 7.86 0.80 19.68
N SER A 127 7.63 1.25 18.45
CA SER A 127 6.57 2.19 18.16
C SER A 127 5.21 1.48 18.15
N GLU A 128 4.25 2.12 18.80
CA GLU A 128 2.88 1.61 18.92
C GLU A 128 1.94 2.46 18.08
N VAL A 129 0.96 1.82 17.45
CA VAL A 129 0.02 2.47 16.55
C VAL A 129 -1.33 1.78 16.59
N TYR A 130 -2.38 2.59 16.67
CA TYR A 130 -3.76 2.14 16.79
C TYR A 130 -4.66 2.96 15.87
N LEU A 131 -5.68 2.30 15.34
CA LEU A 131 -6.72 2.90 14.53
C LEU A 131 -8.07 2.69 15.22
N LYS A 132 -8.78 3.78 15.48
CA LYS A 132 -10.13 3.78 16.05
C LYS A 132 -11.05 4.69 15.24
N LEU A 133 -12.36 4.51 15.40
CA LEU A 133 -13.31 5.53 14.97
C LEU A 133 -13.24 6.71 15.95
N GLY A 134 -13.25 7.91 15.41
CA GLY A 134 -13.31 9.15 16.16
C GLY A 134 -14.66 9.34 16.86
N ARG A 135 -14.74 10.40 17.68
CA ARG A 135 -15.98 10.75 18.38
C ARG A 135 -17.10 10.97 17.36
N ASN A 136 -18.27 10.37 17.60
CA ASN A 136 -19.46 10.40 16.73
C ASN A 136 -19.37 9.57 15.44
N ASN A 137 -18.41 8.65 15.28
CA ASN A 137 -18.25 7.81 14.08
C ASN A 137 -18.11 8.62 12.78
N GLN A 138 -17.50 9.80 12.86
CA GLN A 138 -17.34 10.67 11.71
C GLN A 138 -15.94 10.60 11.10
N ALA A 139 -14.93 10.15 11.83
CA ALA A 139 -13.55 10.19 11.36
C ALA A 139 -12.80 8.92 11.74
N ALA A 140 -11.70 8.64 11.04
CA ALA A 140 -10.69 7.71 11.49
C ALA A 140 -9.69 8.45 12.40
N LEU A 141 -9.48 7.92 13.60
CA LEU A 141 -8.50 8.38 14.56
C LEU A 141 -7.31 7.43 14.54
N LEU A 142 -6.21 7.88 13.94
CA LEU A 142 -4.91 7.22 13.99
C LEU A 142 -4.10 7.84 15.13
N TYR A 143 -3.72 7.04 16.11
CA TYR A 143 -2.97 7.52 17.26
C TYR A 143 -1.98 6.45 17.73
N GLY A 144 -0.95 6.88 18.45
CA GLY A 144 0.08 5.98 18.90
C GLY A 144 1.24 6.72 19.56
N THR A 145 2.31 5.99 19.82
CA THR A 145 3.54 6.53 20.39
C THR A 145 4.69 6.15 19.47
N LEU A 146 5.40 7.15 18.96
CA LEU A 146 6.61 6.94 18.18
C LEU A 146 7.79 6.75 19.13
N ASN A 147 8.61 5.72 18.86
CA ASN A 147 9.86 5.49 19.56
C ASN A 147 10.97 5.17 18.56
N THR A 148 12.01 5.99 18.57
CA THR A 148 13.15 5.96 17.65
C THR A 148 14.30 5.11 18.20
N GLU A 149 14.11 4.44 19.34
CA GLU A 149 15.09 3.50 19.89
C GLU A 149 15.33 2.34 18.92
N VAL A 150 16.59 2.19 18.52
CA VAL A 150 17.00 1.15 17.58
C VAL A 150 17.18 -0.18 18.31
N PRO A 151 16.66 -1.30 17.78
CA PRO A 151 16.88 -2.62 18.34
C PRO A 151 18.37 -3.00 18.35
N ARG A 152 18.82 -3.68 19.39
CA ARG A 152 20.24 -4.06 19.59
C ARG A 152 20.64 -5.31 18.78
N ASP A 153 20.28 -5.38 17.50
CA ASP A 153 20.64 -6.53 16.64
C ASP A 153 21.95 -6.31 15.86
N GLY A 154 22.44 -5.08 15.80
CA GLY A 154 23.63 -4.72 15.01
C GLY A 154 23.39 -4.55 13.50
N GLU A 155 22.22 -4.92 12.99
CA GLU A 155 21.85 -4.77 11.57
C GLU A 155 20.97 -3.53 11.30
N THR A 156 19.95 -3.32 12.13
CA THR A 156 19.00 -2.22 12.01
C THR A 156 19.69 -0.91 12.37
N LYS A 157 19.69 0.07 11.45
CA LYS A 157 20.27 1.40 11.67
C LYS A 157 19.24 2.47 12.06
N TYR A 158 17.99 2.27 11.66
CA TYR A 158 16.91 3.24 11.83
C TYR A 158 15.64 2.53 12.28
N SER A 159 14.94 3.11 13.25
CA SER A 159 13.62 2.72 13.75
C SER A 159 12.79 3.98 14.01
N GLY A 160 11.54 3.83 14.47
CA GLY A 160 10.64 4.97 14.66
C GLY A 160 9.86 5.33 13.40
N TYR A 161 9.03 4.40 12.93
CA TYR A 161 7.98 4.72 11.96
C TYR A 161 6.66 4.06 12.34
N CYS A 162 5.57 4.78 12.07
CA CYS A 162 4.21 4.25 12.09
C CYS A 162 3.54 4.62 10.79
N SER A 163 2.81 3.67 10.20
CA SER A 163 2.18 3.85 8.91
C SER A 163 0.78 3.25 8.88
N MET A 164 -0.09 3.90 8.13
CA MET A 164 -1.43 3.45 7.82
C MET A 164 -1.57 3.44 6.30
N ARG A 165 -1.93 2.29 5.71
CA ARG A 165 -2.04 2.11 4.26
C ARG A 165 -3.39 1.52 3.89
N ALA A 166 -3.99 2.02 2.83
CA ALA A 166 -5.19 1.43 2.27
C ALA A 166 -4.86 0.07 1.65
N LYS A 167 -5.76 -0.90 1.81
CA LYS A 167 -5.67 -2.19 1.11
C LYS A 167 -5.89 -1.94 -0.38
N PRO A 168 -5.06 -2.54 -1.25
CA PRO A 168 -5.26 -2.43 -2.68
C PRO A 168 -6.62 -3.05 -3.03
N PRO A 169 -7.40 -2.44 -3.94
CA PRO A 169 -8.64 -3.02 -4.37
C PRO A 169 -8.35 -4.32 -5.11
N VAL A 170 -9.13 -5.35 -4.79
CA VAL A 170 -9.00 -6.67 -5.39
C VAL A 170 -10.29 -6.95 -6.15
N GLY A 171 -10.13 -7.32 -7.42
CA GLY A 171 -11.24 -7.72 -8.29
C GLY A 171 -11.60 -9.19 -8.15
N SER A 172 -12.47 -9.66 -9.04
CA SER A 172 -12.81 -11.08 -9.13
C SER A 172 -11.55 -11.96 -9.30
N PHE A 173 -11.58 -13.14 -8.69
CA PHE A 173 -10.51 -14.13 -8.68
C PHE A 173 -9.16 -13.62 -8.15
N ALA A 174 -9.21 -12.74 -7.15
CA ALA A 174 -8.04 -12.12 -6.55
C ALA A 174 -7.16 -11.34 -7.57
N ARG A 175 -7.77 -10.83 -8.64
CA ARG A 175 -7.08 -9.99 -9.62
C ARG A 175 -6.74 -8.64 -9.00
N LYS A 176 -5.54 -8.15 -9.27
CA LYS A 176 -5.16 -6.78 -8.90
C LYS A 176 -6.06 -5.80 -9.64
N LYS A 177 -6.69 -4.89 -8.90
CA LYS A 177 -7.41 -3.75 -9.45
C LYS A 177 -6.66 -2.47 -9.07
N TYR A 178 -6.81 -1.44 -9.89
CA TYR A 178 -6.21 -0.14 -9.65
C TYR A 178 -7.28 0.94 -9.63
N TYR A 179 -6.94 2.05 -9.00
CA TYR A 179 -7.70 3.28 -9.09
C TYR A 179 -7.18 4.10 -10.25
N ASP A 180 -8.10 4.53 -11.11
CA ASP A 180 -7.83 5.50 -12.16
C ASP A 180 -8.21 6.90 -11.67
N TRP A 181 -7.19 7.74 -11.49
CA TRP A 181 -7.26 9.13 -11.05
C TRP A 181 -6.91 10.11 -12.19
N SER A 182 -6.84 9.64 -13.43
CA SER A 182 -6.45 10.47 -14.60
C SER A 182 -7.29 11.74 -14.79
N ASN A 183 -8.56 11.73 -14.38
CA ASN A 183 -9.44 12.90 -14.46
C ASN A 183 -9.16 13.98 -13.40
N PHE A 184 -8.28 13.73 -12.43
CA PHE A 184 -8.07 14.60 -11.27
C PHE A 184 -6.61 15.03 -11.16
N ASN A 185 -6.40 16.27 -10.69
CA ASN A 185 -5.07 16.89 -10.63
C ASN A 185 -4.54 16.96 -9.19
N SER A 186 -5.41 16.89 -8.19
CA SER A 186 -5.05 17.07 -6.79
C SER A 186 -5.74 16.07 -5.88
N LEU A 187 -5.02 15.65 -4.85
CA LEU A 187 -5.57 14.98 -3.69
C LEU A 187 -6.18 16.01 -2.74
N TYR A 188 -7.37 15.71 -2.22
CA TYR A 188 -8.10 16.58 -1.31
C TYR A 188 -8.36 15.84 0.00
N LEU A 189 -7.84 16.37 1.10
CA LEU A 189 -7.85 15.74 2.41
C LEU A 189 -8.52 16.66 3.41
N ARG A 190 -9.40 16.12 4.24
CA ARG A 190 -9.89 16.83 5.43
C ARG A 190 -9.40 16.12 6.68
N VAL A 191 -8.50 16.78 7.38
CA VAL A 191 -7.66 16.19 8.42
C VAL A 191 -7.69 17.08 9.66
N ARG A 192 -7.39 16.52 10.82
CA ARG A 192 -7.09 17.25 12.04
C ARG A 192 -5.87 16.60 12.68
N GLY A 193 -4.75 17.31 12.67
CA GLY A 193 -3.47 16.79 13.16
C GLY A 193 -2.99 17.42 14.46
N ASP A 194 -1.91 16.86 14.96
CA ASP A 194 -1.19 17.21 16.18
C ASP A 194 -0.09 18.27 16.00
N GLY A 195 0.15 18.73 14.77
CA GLY A 195 1.22 19.67 14.44
C GLY A 195 2.49 18.99 13.92
N ARG A 196 2.51 17.66 13.83
CA ARG A 196 3.66 16.91 13.33
C ARG A 196 3.65 16.83 11.80
N PRO A 197 4.83 16.66 11.17
CA PRO A 197 4.91 16.41 9.74
C PRO A 197 4.55 14.95 9.44
N TRP A 198 3.57 14.78 8.55
CA TRP A 198 3.14 13.47 8.06
C TRP A 198 3.55 13.31 6.60
N MET A 199 3.87 12.09 6.20
CA MET A 199 4.16 11.75 4.82
C MET A 199 2.94 11.06 4.20
N VAL A 200 2.43 11.62 3.11
CA VAL A 200 1.40 10.99 2.27
C VAL A 200 2.12 10.16 1.22
N ASN A 201 1.83 8.87 1.20
CA ASN A 201 2.46 7.89 0.32
C ASN A 201 1.44 7.39 -0.70
N ILE A 202 1.79 7.41 -1.97
CA ILE A 202 1.01 6.80 -3.04
C ILE A 202 1.87 5.72 -3.68
N TYR A 203 1.34 4.50 -3.70
CA TYR A 203 1.96 3.36 -4.36
C TYR A 203 1.26 3.10 -5.70
N THR A 204 2.03 3.15 -6.78
CA THR A 204 1.60 2.75 -8.12
C THR A 204 2.20 1.39 -8.44
N ASP A 205 1.43 0.48 -9.05
CA ASP A 205 2.00 -0.83 -9.42
C ASP A 205 2.91 -0.65 -10.64
N PRO A 206 4.22 -0.94 -10.53
CA PRO A 206 5.14 -0.71 -11.62
C PRO A 206 5.06 -1.82 -12.67
N TYR A 207 5.48 -1.49 -13.89
CA TYR A 207 5.65 -2.49 -14.93
C TYR A 207 6.80 -3.45 -14.64
N PHE A 208 7.90 -2.93 -14.08
CA PHE A 208 9.09 -3.70 -13.80
C PHE A 208 9.15 -4.15 -12.34
N SER A 209 9.52 -5.42 -12.13
CA SER A 209 9.62 -6.02 -10.80
C SER A 209 10.66 -5.35 -9.89
N HIS A 210 11.70 -4.75 -10.46
CA HIS A 210 12.74 -4.05 -9.71
C HIS A 210 12.25 -2.74 -9.07
N GLN A 211 11.19 -2.15 -9.60
CA GLN A 211 10.58 -0.90 -9.12
C GLN A 211 9.49 -1.14 -8.06
N LYS A 212 9.34 -2.37 -7.57
CA LYS A 212 8.26 -2.75 -6.62
C LYS A 212 8.28 -1.93 -5.33
N ASP A 213 9.43 -1.40 -4.94
CA ASP A 213 9.61 -0.63 -3.70
C ASP A 213 9.53 0.89 -3.94
N ASP A 214 9.08 1.30 -5.12
CA ASP A 214 8.95 2.70 -5.50
C ASP A 214 7.65 3.30 -4.96
N LEU A 215 7.76 4.44 -4.31
CA LEU A 215 6.69 5.15 -3.62
C LEU A 215 6.78 6.64 -3.93
N TYR A 216 5.64 7.23 -4.26
CA TYR A 216 5.50 8.67 -4.41
C TYR A 216 5.11 9.26 -3.07
N ASN A 217 5.92 10.19 -2.58
CA ASN A 217 5.75 10.77 -1.26
C ASN A 217 5.52 12.28 -1.36
N TYR A 218 4.78 12.78 -0.39
CA TYR A 218 4.61 14.21 -0.15
C TYR A 218 4.57 14.48 1.35
N PHE A 219 5.24 15.53 1.81
CA PHE A 219 5.20 15.94 3.21
C PHE A 219 4.02 16.90 3.43
N MET A 220 3.05 16.49 4.23
CA MET A 220 1.98 17.34 4.73
C MET A 220 2.31 17.81 6.15
N PHE A 221 2.16 19.12 6.37
CA PHE A 221 2.37 19.74 7.67
C PHE A 221 1.00 20.10 8.25
N THR A 222 0.67 19.49 9.38
CA THR A 222 -0.59 19.79 10.08
C THR A 222 -0.39 21.03 10.95
N ARG A 223 -1.39 21.90 11.08
CA ARG A 223 -1.25 23.13 11.89
C ARG A 223 -1.18 22.86 13.39
N GLY A 224 -1.68 21.70 13.83
CA GLY A 224 -1.89 21.39 15.24
C GLY A 224 -3.11 22.11 15.81
N GLY A 225 -3.85 21.42 16.69
CA GLY A 225 -4.96 22.00 17.42
C GLY A 225 -6.32 21.31 17.18
N PRO A 226 -7.41 21.88 17.72
CA PRO A 226 -8.72 21.21 17.74
C PRO A 226 -9.50 21.31 16.41
N TYR A 227 -9.01 22.10 15.45
CA TYR A 227 -9.75 22.47 14.23
C TYR A 227 -9.46 21.52 13.07
N TRP A 228 -10.47 21.32 12.22
CA TRP A 228 -10.32 20.62 10.96
C TRP A 228 -9.63 21.51 9.93
N GLU A 229 -8.68 20.95 9.20
CA GLU A 229 -7.99 21.57 8.08
C GLU A 229 -8.28 20.82 6.79
N GLU A 230 -8.42 21.58 5.70
CA GLU A 230 -8.58 21.04 4.36
C GLU A 230 -7.27 21.25 3.60
N ILE A 231 -6.62 20.15 3.25
CA ILE A 231 -5.32 20.15 2.59
C ILE A 231 -5.53 19.68 1.16
N LYS A 232 -5.09 20.52 0.21
CA LYS A 232 -5.07 20.21 -1.21
C LYS A 232 -3.64 20.00 -1.67
N ILE A 233 -3.35 18.81 -2.18
CA ILE A 233 -2.01 18.40 -2.60
C ILE A 233 -2.05 18.08 -4.09
N PRO A 234 -1.44 18.90 -4.96
CA PRO A 234 -1.30 18.57 -6.38
C PRO A 234 -0.43 17.33 -6.62
N PHE A 235 -0.82 16.49 -7.58
CA PHE A 235 -0.04 15.30 -7.95
C PHE A 235 1.33 15.64 -8.54
N SER A 236 1.48 16.82 -9.14
CA SER A 236 2.75 17.34 -9.67
C SER A 236 3.85 17.48 -8.62
N LYS A 237 3.48 17.62 -7.35
CA LYS A 237 4.40 17.87 -6.23
C LYS A 237 4.87 16.60 -5.52
N PHE A 238 4.37 15.43 -5.89
CA PHE A 238 4.85 14.18 -5.29
C PHE A 238 6.22 13.82 -5.86
N PHE A 239 7.16 13.45 -4.99
CA PHE A 239 8.49 12.97 -5.40
C PHE A 239 8.60 11.47 -5.22
N LEU A 240 9.35 10.84 -6.12
CA LEU A 240 9.67 9.44 -6.11
C LEU A 240 10.75 9.12 -5.06
N SER A 241 10.48 8.09 -4.28
CA SER A 241 11.45 7.45 -3.41
C SER A 241 11.44 5.95 -3.65
N SER A 242 12.60 5.30 -3.51
CA SER A 242 12.73 3.85 -3.53
C SER A 242 13.44 3.41 -2.27
N ARG A 243 12.83 2.51 -1.50
CA ARG A 243 13.39 1.98 -0.23
C ARG A 243 13.85 3.08 0.75
N GLY A 244 13.08 4.16 0.84
CA GLY A 244 13.39 5.30 1.72
C GLY A 244 14.49 6.24 1.22
N ARG A 245 14.99 6.06 -0.01
CA ARG A 245 15.89 7.01 -0.68
C ARG A 245 15.16 7.75 -1.78
N VAL A 246 15.23 9.08 -1.75
CA VAL A 246 14.77 9.93 -2.86
C VAL A 246 15.59 9.59 -4.09
N GLN A 247 14.93 9.40 -5.22
CA GLN A 247 15.62 9.10 -6.48
C GLN A 247 16.06 10.38 -7.18
N ASP A 248 17.21 10.34 -7.85
CA ASP A 248 17.66 11.50 -8.63
C ASP A 248 16.82 11.68 -9.89
N ASN A 249 16.43 10.56 -10.51
CA ASN A 249 15.55 10.57 -11.68
C ASN A 249 14.10 10.59 -11.22
N GLN A 250 13.49 11.76 -11.29
CA GLN A 250 12.12 12.00 -10.88
C GLN A 250 11.20 11.89 -12.10
N HIS A 251 10.04 11.25 -11.94
CA HIS A 251 9.03 11.15 -12.99
C HIS A 251 7.63 11.41 -12.43
N PRO A 252 6.67 11.85 -13.27
CA PRO A 252 5.30 12.07 -12.82
C PRO A 252 4.62 10.77 -12.39
N ILE A 253 3.62 10.90 -11.53
CA ILE A 253 2.86 9.77 -11.02
C ILE A 253 1.96 9.15 -12.10
N TRP A 254 1.88 7.83 -12.12
CA TRP A 254 0.93 7.11 -12.98
C TRP A 254 -0.46 7.09 -12.36
N LEU A 255 -1.27 8.09 -12.74
CA LEU A 255 -2.62 8.27 -12.23
C LEU A 255 -3.59 7.15 -12.61
N ASP A 256 -3.30 6.40 -13.68
CA ASP A 256 -4.12 5.27 -14.16
C ASP A 256 -3.97 4.00 -13.32
N LYS A 257 -2.86 3.85 -12.59
CA LYS A 257 -2.44 2.59 -11.94
C LYS A 257 -2.14 2.75 -10.45
N ILE A 258 -2.95 3.55 -9.78
CA ILE A 258 -2.78 3.76 -8.34
C ILE A 258 -3.31 2.56 -7.60
N SER A 259 -2.48 1.96 -6.76
CA SER A 259 -2.82 0.74 -6.03
C SER A 259 -3.17 1.04 -4.58
N THR A 260 -2.32 1.78 -3.86
CA THR A 260 -2.58 2.13 -2.45
C THR A 260 -2.22 3.57 -2.15
N LEU A 261 -2.89 4.12 -1.13
CA LEU A 261 -2.58 5.39 -0.52
C LEU A 261 -2.33 5.14 0.97
N GLY A 262 -1.39 5.88 1.57
CA GLY A 262 -1.08 5.75 2.98
C GLY A 262 -0.56 7.03 3.61
N PHE A 263 -0.53 7.02 4.93
CA PHE A 263 0.04 8.05 5.78
C PHE A 263 1.11 7.42 6.63
N THR A 264 2.29 8.01 6.64
CA THR A 264 3.42 7.55 7.47
C THR A 264 3.94 8.71 8.29
N ILE A 265 4.19 8.44 9.57
CA ILE A 265 4.94 9.31 10.46
C ILE A 265 6.31 8.69 10.73
N GLY A 266 7.35 9.51 10.67
CA GLY A 266 8.75 9.09 10.76
C GLY A 266 9.68 10.30 10.91
N ASP A 267 9.29 11.24 11.76
CA ASP A 267 9.98 12.52 12.01
C ASP A 267 11.15 12.42 13.01
N LYS A 268 11.42 11.21 13.52
CA LYS A 268 12.44 10.92 14.55
C LYS A 268 12.22 11.68 15.87
N VAL A 269 10.99 12.12 16.13
CA VAL A 269 10.61 12.76 17.39
C VAL A 269 9.86 11.74 18.23
N ASP A 270 10.43 11.36 19.37
CA ASP A 270 9.76 10.44 20.28
C ASP A 270 8.55 11.12 20.92
N GLY A 271 7.45 10.38 21.04
CA GLY A 271 6.26 10.86 21.72
C GLY A 271 4.95 10.47 21.04
N PRO A 272 3.83 10.84 21.68
CA PRO A 272 2.51 10.55 21.14
C PRO A 272 2.28 11.29 19.83
N PHE A 273 1.53 10.67 18.94
CA PHE A 273 1.00 11.33 17.74
C PHE A 273 -0.49 11.05 17.61
N GLN A 274 -1.18 11.99 16.96
CA GLN A 274 -2.60 11.88 16.66
C GLN A 274 -2.92 12.53 15.31
N LEU A 275 -3.58 11.76 14.46
CA LEU A 275 -4.10 12.21 13.18
C LEU A 275 -5.54 11.73 13.02
N GLU A 276 -6.45 12.68 12.87
CA GLU A 276 -7.84 12.40 12.53
C GLU A 276 -8.11 12.72 11.07
N ILE A 277 -8.82 11.83 10.39
CA ILE A 277 -9.15 11.95 8.97
C ILE A 277 -10.65 11.77 8.82
N ASP A 278 -11.35 12.80 8.31
CA ASP A 278 -12.79 12.74 8.02
C ASP A 278 -13.02 12.03 6.68
N PHE A 279 -12.39 12.54 5.63
CA PHE A 279 -12.44 11.94 4.30
C PHE A 279 -11.18 12.21 3.48
N ILE A 280 -11.03 11.38 2.46
CA ILE A 280 -10.00 11.48 1.42
C ILE A 280 -10.70 11.50 0.08
N GLY A 281 -10.44 12.52 -0.71
CA GLY A 281 -11.03 12.72 -2.03
C GLY A 281 -10.03 13.19 -3.06
N LEU A 282 -10.53 13.35 -4.27
CA LEU A 282 -9.85 13.85 -5.45
C LEU A 282 -10.54 15.13 -5.88
N LEU A 283 -9.74 16.06 -6.37
CA LEU A 283 -10.18 17.35 -6.88
C LEU A 283 -9.50 17.60 -8.24
N ASN A 284 -10.31 17.94 -9.23
CA ASN A 284 -9.84 18.48 -10.49
C ASN A 284 -9.85 20.00 -10.39
N ASP A 285 -8.67 20.57 -10.17
CA ASP A 285 -8.49 22.01 -10.20
C ASP A 285 -8.04 22.45 -11.59
N ARG A 286 -8.87 23.27 -12.23
CA ARG A 286 -8.59 23.86 -13.55
C ARG A 286 -7.56 24.99 -13.50
N ALA A 287 -7.33 25.59 -12.33
CA ALA A 287 -6.32 26.63 -12.17
C ALA A 287 -4.90 26.03 -12.14
N HIS A 288 -4.77 24.77 -11.70
CA HIS A 288 -3.49 24.08 -11.61
C HIS A 288 -3.09 23.53 -12.99
N LYS A 289 -2.01 24.09 -13.56
CA LYS A 289 -1.47 23.72 -14.89
C LYS A 289 -0.12 23.02 -14.82
N GLU A 290 0.48 22.92 -13.65
CA GLU A 290 1.80 22.30 -13.47
C GLU A 290 1.64 20.77 -13.58
N GLU A 291 2.32 20.17 -14.56
CA GLU A 291 2.33 18.72 -14.76
C GLU A 291 3.36 18.05 -13.84
N PHE A 292 4.52 18.70 -13.65
CA PHE A 292 5.61 18.15 -12.86
C PHE A 292 6.49 19.25 -12.27
N ALA A 293 6.69 19.23 -10.95
CA ALA A 293 7.40 20.29 -10.22
C ALA A 293 8.93 20.12 -10.20
N TYR A 294 9.44 18.92 -10.49
CA TYR A 294 10.85 18.58 -10.32
C TYR A 294 11.64 18.72 -11.61
N GLU A 295 12.88 19.16 -11.48
CA GLU A 295 13.72 19.57 -12.59
C GLU A 295 14.20 18.36 -13.40
N THR A 296 13.87 18.33 -14.68
CA THR A 296 14.53 17.48 -15.68
C THR A 296 15.75 18.22 -16.22
N TYR A 297 16.85 18.21 -15.48
CA TYR A 297 18.12 18.69 -16.04
C TYR A 297 18.62 17.73 -17.11
N GLU A 298 19.03 18.26 -18.27
CA GLU A 298 19.87 17.50 -19.19
C GLU A 298 21.21 17.24 -18.51
N LYS A 299 21.43 15.99 -18.06
CA LYS A 299 22.66 15.62 -17.34
C LYS A 299 23.92 15.79 -18.18
N ASN A 300 23.80 15.80 -19.50
CA ASN A 300 24.89 16.01 -20.43
C ASN A 300 24.49 17.08 -21.47
N PRO A 301 25.23 18.20 -21.59
CA PRO A 301 25.06 19.08 -22.74
C PRO A 301 25.45 18.31 -24.01
N GLN A 302 24.67 18.45 -25.08
CA GLN A 302 25.06 17.92 -26.39
C GLN A 302 26.31 18.67 -26.86
N VAL A 303 27.43 17.97 -26.97
CA VAL A 303 28.71 18.47 -27.49
C VAL A 303 28.71 18.36 -29.01
#